data_AF-A0A7V9UCN9-F1
#
_entry.id   AF-A0A7V9UCN9-F1
#
_cell.length_a   1.000
_cell.length_b   1.000
_cell.length_c   1.000
_cell.angle_alpha   90.00
_cell.angle_beta   90.00
_cell.angle_gamma   90.00
#
_symmetry.space_group_name_H-M   'P 1'
#
loop_
_entity.id
_entity.type
_entity.pdbx_description
1 polymer ?
#
loop_
_entity_poly.entity_id
_entity_poly.type
_entity_poly.pdbx_seq_one_letter_code
_entity_poly.pdbx_strand_id
1 'polypeptide(L)'
;MFSRFKSYADFDANVPMAELIQQIYRASKVYRSFVDGASALNPINRIQLFAYRTNVLESEVFKPVVLWLQDPEQEPIEDDQIEKALAVLESWLVRRMLVRAQTSSYTQIASELITQLRKSERTRAGDAVETFLATQSVASRYWPDDNEVRQELTSLNAYKSVRRGRLRMFLEAIEDHRRGWQGGVEGLGGERVPRGKFHIEHVMPRRWQSNWPLGADIDELERERLVNTIGNLTLLTRALNSKVSNAAWGTKRIALQAHDVLKLNVDLLVAADDYWNEGKIRARTASLIDSALEIWPVPEGHRSAHGAADSRPRQRIGLADLIAAGLLEPGVTVYARRRAHGDRIATILPDGRLDVDGQQFDTPSGAARSISGHSENGWWFFLLSPGSRRTLSDLFEAYVDQTAAQVDEEPGDEDDEEDDEAPALA
;
A
#
# COMPACT_ATOMS: atom_id res chain seq x y z
N MET A 1 4.08 -12.24 32.70
CA MET A 1 3.29 -10.99 32.88
C MET A 1 3.12 -10.65 34.37
N PHE A 2 2.58 -11.55 35.20
CA PHE A 2 2.40 -11.31 36.65
C PHE A 2 3.71 -11.00 37.42
N SER A 3 4.80 -11.70 37.12
CA SER A 3 6.12 -11.44 37.73
C SER A 3 6.65 -10.04 37.44
N ARG A 4 6.49 -9.55 36.19
CA ARG A 4 6.89 -8.19 35.79
C ARG A 4 6.02 -7.13 36.45
N PHE A 5 4.71 -7.36 36.55
CA PHE A 5 3.82 -6.46 37.29
C PHE A 5 4.17 -6.41 38.78
N LYS A 6 4.43 -7.56 39.41
CA LYS A 6 4.85 -7.61 40.81
C LYS A 6 6.15 -6.84 41.03
N SER A 7 7.15 -7.05 40.18
CA SER A 7 8.41 -6.30 40.24
C SER A 7 8.17 -4.79 40.12
N TYR A 8 7.33 -4.36 39.17
CA TYR A 8 6.97 -2.95 39.03
C TYR A 8 6.28 -2.41 40.29
N ALA A 9 5.30 -3.13 40.82
CA ALA A 9 4.54 -2.70 41.99
C ALA A 9 5.40 -2.62 43.26
N ASP A 10 6.35 -3.55 43.43
CA ASP A 10 7.18 -3.65 44.62
C ASP A 10 8.38 -2.69 44.58
N PHE A 11 8.93 -2.38 43.39
CA PHE A 11 10.20 -1.66 43.26
C PHE A 11 10.16 -0.37 42.42
N ASP A 12 9.24 -0.24 41.47
CA ASP A 12 9.26 0.86 40.49
C ASP A 12 8.10 1.87 40.66
N ALA A 13 6.94 1.42 41.15
CA ALA A 13 5.73 2.23 41.21
C ALA A 13 5.82 3.41 42.19
N ASN A 14 6.69 3.31 43.20
CA ASN A 14 6.89 4.32 44.25
C ASN A 14 5.60 4.77 44.98
N VAL A 15 4.56 3.94 44.97
CA VAL A 15 3.28 4.17 45.65
C VAL A 15 2.78 2.88 46.30
N PRO A 16 1.96 2.95 47.36
CA PRO A 16 1.33 1.77 47.95
C PRO A 16 0.44 1.02 46.95
N MET A 17 0.33 -0.31 47.07
CA MET A 17 -0.53 -1.15 46.21
C MET A 17 -1.98 -0.64 46.13
N ALA A 18 -2.54 -0.14 47.23
CA ALA A 18 -3.89 0.40 47.26
C ALA A 18 -4.05 1.64 46.35
N GLU A 19 -3.03 2.50 46.31
CA GLU A 19 -2.98 3.65 45.40
C GLU A 19 -2.77 3.20 43.96
N LEU A 20 -1.82 2.30 43.72
CA LEU A 20 -1.56 1.73 42.38
C LEU A 20 -2.83 1.12 41.75
N ILE A 21 -3.65 0.41 42.54
CA ILE A 21 -4.94 -0.13 42.06
C ILE A 21 -5.90 0.99 41.63
N GLN A 22 -5.93 2.12 42.36
CA GLN A 22 -6.73 3.27 41.96
C GLN A 22 -6.21 3.90 40.66
N GLN A 23 -4.88 4.00 40.48
CA GLN A 23 -4.27 4.48 39.23
C GLN A 23 -4.66 3.58 38.05
N ILE A 24 -4.53 2.26 38.22
CA ILE A 24 -4.93 1.27 37.21
C ILE A 24 -6.42 1.40 36.88
N TYR A 25 -7.28 1.59 37.88
CA TYR A 25 -8.71 1.80 37.66
C TYR A 25 -8.98 3.06 36.83
N ARG A 26 -8.34 4.19 37.12
CA ARG A 26 -8.47 5.43 36.33
C ARG A 26 -7.98 5.23 34.89
N ALA A 27 -6.80 4.63 34.70
CA ALA A 27 -6.27 4.31 33.37
C ALA A 27 -7.16 3.33 32.59
N SER A 28 -7.80 2.37 33.28
CA SER A 28 -8.71 1.42 32.64
C SER A 28 -9.96 2.07 32.03
N LYS A 29 -10.41 3.22 32.56
CA LYS A 29 -11.52 3.98 31.96
C LYS A 29 -11.11 4.57 30.61
N VAL A 30 -9.89 5.11 30.51
CA VAL A 30 -9.32 5.60 29.25
C VAL A 30 -9.16 4.44 28.26
N TYR A 31 -8.56 3.33 28.72
CA TYR A 31 -8.40 2.12 27.92
C TYR A 31 -9.73 1.61 27.37
N ARG A 32 -10.75 1.52 28.22
CA ARG A 32 -12.09 1.08 27.84
C ARG A 32 -12.72 2.04 26.84
N SER A 33 -12.66 3.35 27.08
CA SER A 33 -13.17 4.36 26.15
C SER A 33 -12.56 4.22 24.76
N PHE A 34 -11.24 3.98 24.70
CA PHE A 34 -10.54 3.75 23.43
C PHE A 34 -10.99 2.46 22.74
N VAL A 35 -11.02 1.32 23.46
CA VAL A 35 -11.39 0.02 22.90
C VAL A 35 -12.84 -0.01 22.44
N ASP A 36 -13.77 0.46 23.27
CA ASP A 36 -15.20 0.56 22.93
C ASP A 36 -15.39 1.54 21.75
N GLY A 37 -14.56 2.59 21.70
CA GLY A 37 -14.51 3.59 20.64
C GLY A 37 -14.22 3.03 19.24
N ALA A 38 -13.51 1.90 19.12
CA ALA A 38 -13.23 1.27 17.84
C ALA A 38 -14.49 0.77 17.11
N SER A 39 -15.59 0.60 17.84
CA SER A 39 -16.91 0.20 17.31
C SER A 39 -17.97 1.29 17.44
N ALA A 40 -17.55 2.54 17.72
CA ALA A 40 -18.48 3.67 17.87
C ALA A 40 -19.27 3.91 16.57
N LEU A 41 -20.53 4.30 16.75
CA LEU A 41 -21.40 4.78 15.68
C LEU A 41 -21.31 6.31 15.61
N ASN A 42 -21.71 6.89 14.48
CA ASN A 42 -21.75 8.33 14.33
C ASN A 42 -22.69 8.98 15.36
N PRO A 43 -22.39 10.23 15.79
CA PRO A 43 -21.14 10.96 15.51
C PRO A 43 -19.95 10.34 16.24
N ILE A 44 -18.81 10.21 15.56
CA ILE A 44 -17.54 9.70 16.13
C ILE A 44 -16.54 10.83 16.32
N ASN A 45 -15.85 10.85 17.46
CA ASN A 45 -14.77 11.80 17.72
C ASN A 45 -13.41 11.33 17.17
N ARG A 46 -12.37 12.17 17.28
CA ARG A 46 -11.04 11.88 16.73
C ARG A 46 -10.39 10.62 17.31
N ILE A 47 -10.52 10.40 18.62
CA ILE A 47 -9.96 9.25 19.33
C ILE A 47 -10.67 7.95 18.93
N GLN A 48 -12.00 7.97 18.81
CA GLN A 48 -12.78 6.83 18.33
C GLN A 48 -12.44 6.49 16.87
N LEU A 49 -12.27 7.52 16.02
CA LEU A 49 -11.82 7.32 14.65
C LEU A 49 -10.41 6.69 14.60
N PHE A 50 -9.49 7.18 15.43
CA PHE A 50 -8.15 6.59 15.55
C PHE A 50 -8.21 5.15 16.07
N ALA A 51 -9.07 4.86 17.05
CA ALA A 51 -9.29 3.51 17.57
C ALA A 51 -9.79 2.56 16.48
N TYR A 52 -10.78 2.98 15.69
CA TYR A 52 -11.29 2.22 14.56
C TYR A 52 -10.16 1.93 13.55
N ARG A 53 -9.41 2.95 13.12
CA ARG A 53 -8.36 2.81 12.10
C ARG A 53 -7.21 1.92 12.58
N THR A 54 -6.72 2.12 13.80
CA THR A 54 -5.65 1.28 14.38
C THR A 54 -6.10 -0.16 14.62
N ASN A 55 -7.36 -0.40 15.00
CA ASN A 55 -7.92 -1.73 15.10
C ASN A 55 -7.97 -2.44 13.73
N VAL A 56 -8.41 -1.75 12.68
CA VAL A 56 -8.41 -2.29 11.30
C VAL A 56 -6.99 -2.57 10.78
N LEU A 57 -6.01 -1.76 11.20
CA LEU A 57 -4.60 -1.97 10.87
C LEU A 57 -3.95 -3.10 11.67
N GLU A 58 -4.59 -3.59 12.74
CA GLU A 58 -4.05 -4.55 13.72
C GLU A 58 -2.83 -3.97 14.49
N SER A 59 -2.84 -2.65 14.73
CA SER A 59 -1.74 -1.89 15.36
C SER A 59 -1.98 -1.62 16.85
N GLU A 60 -2.48 -2.61 17.58
CA GLU A 60 -2.85 -2.43 19.00
C GLU A 60 -1.68 -2.11 19.93
N VAL A 61 -0.45 -2.39 19.50
CA VAL A 61 0.77 -2.11 20.25
C VAL A 61 0.97 -0.62 20.56
N PHE A 62 0.26 0.27 19.86
CA PHE A 62 0.28 1.72 20.11
C PHE A 62 -0.77 2.20 21.12
N LYS A 63 -1.61 1.31 21.68
CA LYS A 63 -2.55 1.65 22.77
C LYS A 63 -1.87 2.40 23.95
N PRO A 64 -0.65 2.03 24.40
CA PRO A 64 0.04 2.77 25.45
C PRO A 64 0.28 4.24 25.13
N VAL A 65 0.41 4.62 23.85
CA VAL A 65 0.57 6.02 23.44
C VAL A 65 -0.69 6.80 23.75
N VAL A 66 -1.86 6.23 23.44
CA VAL A 66 -3.16 6.84 23.77
C VAL A 66 -3.34 6.95 25.28
N LEU A 67 -2.98 5.91 26.03
CA LEU A 67 -3.04 5.95 27.50
C LEU A 67 -2.14 7.04 28.08
N TRP A 68 -0.94 7.23 27.53
CA TRP A 68 -0.03 8.28 27.98
C TRP A 68 -0.57 9.68 27.64
N LEU A 69 -1.11 9.88 26.42
CA LEU A 69 -1.69 11.15 26.00
C LEU A 69 -2.89 11.56 26.85
N GLN A 70 -3.71 10.59 27.25
CA GLN A 70 -4.94 10.82 28.01
C GLN A 70 -4.83 10.43 29.49
N ASP A 71 -3.60 10.33 30.01
CA ASP A 71 -3.36 9.93 31.40
C ASP A 71 -4.02 10.94 32.37
N PRO A 72 -5.05 10.52 33.14
CA PRO A 72 -5.78 11.42 34.02
C PRO A 72 -5.00 11.81 35.29
N GLU A 73 -3.84 11.22 35.53
CA GLU A 73 -2.98 11.56 36.68
C GLU A 73 -1.90 12.59 36.35
N GLN A 74 -1.82 12.99 35.09
CA GLN A 74 -0.86 13.96 34.59
C GLN A 74 -1.58 15.26 34.17
N GLU A 75 -0.81 16.32 33.98
CA GLU A 75 -1.34 17.55 33.39
C GLU A 75 -2.00 17.25 32.03
N PRO A 76 -3.22 17.75 31.77
CA PRO A 76 -3.87 17.57 30.48
C PRO A 76 -3.02 18.12 29.34
N ILE A 77 -3.06 17.45 28.19
CA ILE A 77 -2.46 17.93 26.95
C ILE A 77 -3.56 18.68 26.19
N GLU A 78 -3.21 19.82 25.60
CA GLU A 78 -4.11 20.58 24.74
C GLU A 78 -4.59 19.74 23.54
N ASP A 79 -5.84 19.98 23.13
CA ASP A 79 -6.51 19.15 22.12
C ASP A 79 -5.76 19.14 20.78
N ASP A 80 -5.14 20.26 20.36
CA ASP A 80 -4.38 20.36 19.12
C ASP A 80 -3.15 19.42 19.10
N GLN A 81 -2.50 19.26 20.24
CA GLN A 81 -1.33 18.39 20.38
C GLN A 81 -1.72 16.92 20.45
N ILE A 82 -2.86 16.59 21.05
CA ILE A 82 -3.46 15.25 20.97
C ILE A 82 -3.84 14.94 19.52
N GLU A 83 -4.53 15.85 18.84
CA GLU A 83 -4.93 15.69 17.44
C GLU A 83 -3.71 15.49 16.53
N LYS A 84 -2.66 16.30 16.70
CA LYS A 84 -1.39 16.17 15.97
C LYS A 84 -0.73 14.82 16.23
N ALA A 85 -0.59 14.40 17.50
CA ALA A 85 0.00 13.10 17.84
C ALA A 85 -0.73 11.93 17.17
N LEU A 86 -2.07 11.93 17.21
CA LEU A 86 -2.89 10.90 16.57
C LEU A 86 -2.81 10.96 15.04
N ALA A 87 -2.82 12.16 14.45
CA ALA A 87 -2.70 12.34 12.99
C ALA A 87 -1.36 11.86 12.44
N VAL A 88 -0.25 12.22 13.09
CA VAL A 88 1.11 11.81 12.72
C VAL A 88 1.24 10.29 12.80
N LEU A 89 0.88 9.70 13.94
CA LEU A 89 0.97 8.25 14.13
C LEU A 89 0.08 7.49 13.15
N GLU A 90 -1.12 7.99 12.87
CA GLU A 90 -2.01 7.40 11.88
C GLU A 90 -1.45 7.50 10.46
N SER A 91 -0.91 8.66 10.07
CA SER A 91 -0.28 8.85 8.77
C SER A 91 0.85 7.87 8.56
N TRP A 92 1.75 7.75 9.54
CA TRP A 92 2.85 6.78 9.51
C TRP A 92 2.34 5.34 9.33
N LEU A 93 1.35 4.91 10.13
CA LEU A 93 0.76 3.57 10.04
C LEU A 93 0.08 3.30 8.70
N VAL A 94 -0.73 4.24 8.20
CA VAL A 94 -1.48 4.07 6.96
C VAL A 94 -0.57 4.11 5.75
N ARG A 95 0.37 5.05 5.68
CA ARG A 95 1.34 5.10 4.57
C ARG A 95 2.17 3.83 4.48
N ARG A 96 2.66 3.30 5.62
CA ARG A 96 3.35 2.00 5.65
C ARG A 96 2.47 0.86 5.16
N MET A 97 1.18 0.88 5.49
CA MET A 97 0.23 -0.09 4.95
C MET A 97 0.03 0.07 3.43
N LEU A 98 -0.01 1.30 2.91
CA LEU A 98 -0.22 1.58 1.48
C LEU A 98 0.97 1.11 0.64
N VAL A 99 2.20 1.34 1.12
CA VAL A 99 3.44 0.86 0.49
C VAL A 99 3.79 -0.59 0.84
N ARG A 100 2.95 -1.26 1.64
CA ARG A 100 3.12 -2.66 2.09
C ARG A 100 4.45 -2.90 2.83
N ALA A 101 4.92 -1.92 3.59
CA ALA A 101 6.13 -2.03 4.39
C ALA A 101 5.98 -3.06 5.52
N GLN A 102 7.10 -3.62 5.97
CA GLN A 102 7.14 -4.61 7.05
C GLN A 102 6.71 -4.02 8.40
N THR A 103 6.12 -4.83 9.27
CA THR A 103 5.61 -4.37 10.59
C THR A 103 6.35 -5.00 11.78
N SER A 104 7.48 -5.67 11.53
CA SER A 104 8.25 -6.44 12.53
C SER A 104 8.73 -5.61 13.72
N SER A 105 9.02 -4.33 13.50
CA SER A 105 9.54 -3.44 14.56
C SER A 105 8.47 -2.66 15.33
N TYR A 106 7.17 -2.86 15.07
CA TYR A 106 6.11 -2.00 15.66
C TYR A 106 6.10 -2.01 17.19
N THR A 107 6.29 -3.16 17.83
CA THR A 107 6.37 -3.26 19.30
C THR A 107 7.56 -2.49 19.87
N GLN A 108 8.69 -2.53 19.18
CA GLN A 108 9.90 -1.83 19.57
C GLN A 108 9.73 -0.31 19.42
N ILE A 109 9.23 0.13 18.26
CA ILE A 109 8.91 1.54 17.97
C ILE A 109 7.93 2.09 19.00
N ALA A 110 6.86 1.36 19.33
CA ALA A 110 5.89 1.80 20.34
C ALA A 110 6.54 1.98 21.73
N SER A 111 7.43 1.07 22.12
CA SER A 111 8.14 1.16 23.41
C SER A 111 9.11 2.35 23.45
N GLU A 112 9.90 2.54 22.39
CA GLU A 112 10.84 3.67 22.26
C GLU A 112 10.11 5.01 22.19
N LEU A 113 8.97 5.08 21.48
CA LEU A 113 8.14 6.28 21.41
C LEU A 113 7.63 6.67 22.81
N ILE A 114 7.17 5.72 23.62
CA ILE A 114 6.77 6.00 25.01
C ILE A 114 7.95 6.51 25.84
N THR A 115 9.13 5.91 25.69
CA THR A 115 10.34 6.40 26.36
C THR A 115 10.69 7.83 25.95
N GLN A 116 10.54 8.17 24.66
CA GLN A 116 10.78 9.52 24.16
C GLN A 116 9.76 10.51 24.69
N LEU A 117 8.46 10.15 24.68
CA LEU A 117 7.38 11.00 25.19
C LEU A 117 7.55 11.33 26.67
N ARG A 118 8.01 10.36 27.48
CA ARG A 118 8.31 10.58 28.91
C ARG A 118 9.47 11.53 29.16
N LYS A 119 10.36 11.72 28.18
CA LYS A 119 11.52 12.63 28.27
C LYS A 119 11.23 14.00 27.65
N SER A 120 10.19 14.12 26.82
CA SER A 120 9.79 15.36 26.18
C SER A 120 8.84 16.19 27.05
N GLU A 121 8.70 17.47 26.70
CA GLU A 121 7.68 18.33 27.27
C GLU A 121 6.28 17.80 26.92
N ARG A 122 5.45 17.53 27.94
CA ARG A 122 4.15 16.87 27.78
C ARG A 122 3.17 17.69 26.94
N THR A 123 3.20 19.01 27.08
CA THR A 123 2.40 19.96 26.30
C THR A 123 2.75 19.97 24.81
N ARG A 124 3.89 19.39 24.40
CA ARG A 124 4.35 19.31 23.01
C ARG A 124 4.36 17.87 22.47
N ALA A 125 3.48 17.03 23.00
CA ALA A 125 3.45 15.61 22.65
C ALA A 125 3.30 15.36 21.14
N GLY A 126 2.48 16.15 20.44
CA GLY A 126 2.31 16.02 18.99
C GLY A 126 3.61 16.25 18.22
N ASP A 127 4.36 17.29 18.59
CA ASP A 127 5.68 17.59 18.01
C ASP A 127 6.71 16.50 18.30
N ALA A 128 6.66 15.92 19.51
CA ALA A 128 7.57 14.85 19.92
C ALA A 128 7.31 13.56 19.12
N VAL A 129 6.04 13.20 18.87
CA VAL A 129 5.68 12.06 18.01
C VAL A 129 6.16 12.28 16.57
N GLU A 130 5.94 13.48 16.02
CA GLU A 130 6.36 13.84 14.67
C GLU A 130 7.87 13.75 14.50
N THR A 131 8.63 14.38 15.39
CA THR A 131 10.09 14.36 15.38
C THR A 131 10.63 12.93 15.47
N PHE A 132 10.07 12.12 16.37
CA PHE A 132 10.49 10.73 16.54
C PHE A 132 10.25 9.90 15.27
N LEU A 133 9.09 10.01 14.62
CA LEU A 133 8.76 9.21 13.44
C LEU A 133 9.44 9.72 12.17
N ALA A 134 9.61 11.04 12.01
CA ALA A 134 10.28 11.64 10.86
C ALA A 134 11.77 11.28 10.77
N THR A 135 12.42 11.03 11.92
CA THR A 135 13.84 10.68 12.00
C THR A 135 14.13 9.19 11.77
N GLN A 136 13.11 8.35 11.61
CA GLN A 136 13.30 6.91 11.35
C GLN A 136 13.74 6.68 9.90
N SER A 137 14.89 6.01 9.70
CA SER A 137 15.45 5.73 8.36
C SER A 137 15.47 4.24 7.98
N VAL A 138 15.44 3.34 8.97
CA VAL A 138 15.50 1.88 8.74
C VAL A 138 14.22 1.37 8.06
N ALA A 139 14.34 0.42 7.13
CA ALA A 139 13.23 -0.18 6.36
C ALA A 139 12.01 -0.60 7.20
N SER A 140 12.24 -1.19 8.38
CA SER A 140 11.16 -1.63 9.26
C SER A 140 10.50 -0.50 10.08
N ARG A 141 10.97 0.75 9.94
CA ARG A 141 10.63 1.89 10.81
C ARG A 141 10.30 3.20 10.08
N TYR A 142 10.85 3.42 8.88
CA TYR A 142 10.75 4.70 8.18
C TYR A 142 9.30 5.17 7.92
N TRP A 143 9.15 6.47 7.72
CA TRP A 143 7.88 7.07 7.28
C TRP A 143 7.89 7.20 5.75
N PRO A 144 7.00 6.49 5.02
CA PRO A 144 6.99 6.58 3.57
C PRO A 144 6.61 7.97 3.07
N ASP A 145 7.32 8.45 2.05
CA ASP A 145 7.05 9.75 1.45
C ASP A 145 5.95 9.71 0.37
N ASP A 146 5.61 10.88 -0.17
CA ASP A 146 4.55 11.03 -1.16
C ASP A 146 4.86 10.28 -2.47
N ASN A 147 6.13 10.20 -2.86
CA ASN A 147 6.54 9.57 -4.10
C ASN A 147 6.39 8.06 -4.00
N GLU A 148 6.81 7.46 -2.89
CA GLU A 148 6.63 6.02 -2.66
C GLU A 148 5.14 5.63 -2.69
N VAL A 149 4.29 6.39 -2.00
CA VAL A 149 2.83 6.13 -1.99
C VAL A 149 2.24 6.27 -3.40
N ARG A 150 2.64 7.30 -4.16
CA ARG A 150 2.20 7.48 -5.56
C ARG A 150 2.62 6.33 -6.45
N GLN A 151 3.90 5.96 -6.41
CA GLN A 151 4.47 4.91 -7.24
C GLN A 151 3.77 3.57 -6.97
N GLU A 152 3.62 3.22 -5.70
CA GLU A 152 2.97 1.96 -5.33
C GLU A 152 1.50 1.93 -5.77
N LEU A 153 0.70 2.92 -5.38
CA LEU A 153 -0.74 2.89 -5.58
C LEU A 153 -1.19 3.05 -7.03
N THR A 154 -0.36 3.66 -7.89
CA THR A 154 -0.65 3.82 -9.33
C THR A 154 -0.91 2.48 -10.02
N SER A 155 -0.26 1.43 -9.52
CA SER A 155 -0.12 0.15 -10.20
C SER A 155 -0.56 -1.04 -9.32
N LEU A 156 -0.78 -0.80 -8.03
CA LEU A 156 -1.16 -1.81 -7.05
C LEU A 156 -2.45 -2.53 -7.42
N ASN A 157 -2.39 -3.86 -7.37
CA ASN A 157 -3.57 -4.73 -7.39
C ASN A 157 -4.31 -4.67 -6.04
N ALA A 158 -4.83 -3.50 -5.70
CA ALA A 158 -5.31 -3.16 -4.36
C ALA A 158 -6.35 -4.14 -3.84
N TYR A 159 -7.31 -4.56 -4.68
CA TYR A 159 -8.35 -5.50 -4.27
C TYR A 159 -7.82 -6.89 -3.88
N LYS A 160 -6.73 -7.36 -4.51
CA LYS A 160 -6.13 -8.67 -4.20
C LYS A 160 -5.05 -8.58 -3.13
N SER A 161 -4.27 -7.49 -3.12
CA SER A 161 -3.08 -7.35 -2.26
C SER A 161 -3.36 -6.70 -0.91
N VAL A 162 -4.42 -5.89 -0.79
CA VAL A 162 -4.77 -5.22 0.48
C VAL A 162 -5.95 -5.95 1.13
N ARG A 163 -5.85 -6.23 2.43
CA ARG A 163 -6.95 -6.84 3.18
C ARG A 163 -8.21 -5.96 3.06
N ARG A 164 -9.35 -6.60 2.81
CA ARG A 164 -10.63 -5.91 2.53
C ARG A 164 -11.02 -4.87 3.58
N GLY A 165 -10.78 -5.14 4.87
CA GLY A 165 -11.06 -4.19 5.95
C GLY A 165 -10.26 -2.90 5.81
N ARG A 166 -8.96 -3.01 5.51
CA ARG A 166 -8.05 -1.88 5.31
C ARG A 166 -8.38 -1.09 4.05
N LEU A 167 -8.69 -1.78 2.96
CA LEU A 167 -9.12 -1.13 1.71
C LEU A 167 -10.45 -0.40 1.86
N ARG A 168 -11.39 -0.95 2.66
CA ARG A 168 -12.64 -0.27 3.00
C ARG A 168 -12.36 0.99 3.82
N MET A 169 -11.56 0.87 4.88
CA MET A 169 -11.14 2.00 5.73
C MET A 169 -10.50 3.11 4.90
N PHE A 170 -9.69 2.78 3.88
CA PHE A 170 -9.10 3.73 2.95
C PHE A 170 -10.17 4.50 2.15
N LEU A 171 -11.10 3.79 1.50
CA LEU A 171 -12.18 4.44 0.72
C LEU A 171 -13.13 5.25 1.62
N GLU A 172 -13.36 4.77 2.82
CA GLU A 172 -14.13 5.43 3.86
C GLU A 172 -13.48 6.74 4.34
N ALA A 173 -12.15 6.79 4.41
CA ALA A 173 -11.41 8.01 4.73
C ALA A 173 -11.51 9.05 3.59
N ILE A 174 -11.45 8.59 2.33
CA ILE A 174 -11.63 9.47 1.17
C ILE A 174 -13.06 10.03 1.11
N GLU A 175 -14.07 9.21 1.42
CA GLU A 175 -15.45 9.69 1.52
C GLU A 175 -15.60 10.79 2.59
N ASP A 176 -15.02 10.60 3.78
CA ASP A 176 -15.01 11.62 4.83
C ASP A 176 -14.33 12.92 4.35
N HIS A 177 -13.17 12.81 3.71
CA HIS A 177 -12.42 13.96 3.19
C HIS A 177 -13.25 14.75 2.17
N ARG A 178 -13.95 14.05 1.27
CA ARG A 178 -14.85 14.67 0.27
C ARG A 178 -16.11 15.28 0.88
N ARG A 179 -16.50 14.85 2.08
CA ARG A 179 -17.52 15.51 2.90
C ARG A 179 -16.98 16.74 3.64
N GLY A 180 -15.69 17.07 3.47
CA GLY A 180 -15.03 18.23 4.08
C GLY A 180 -14.43 17.96 5.45
N TRP A 181 -14.36 16.70 5.90
CA TRP A 181 -13.74 16.38 7.19
C TRP A 181 -12.22 16.43 7.07
N GLN A 182 -11.59 17.37 7.77
CA GLN A 182 -10.14 17.52 7.86
C GLN A 182 -9.76 17.74 9.34
N GLY A 183 -8.93 16.84 9.90
CA GLY A 183 -8.61 16.88 11.33
C GLY A 183 -9.87 16.79 12.23
N GLY A 184 -9.93 17.63 13.26
CA GLY A 184 -11.09 17.81 14.14
C GLY A 184 -12.23 18.66 13.56
N VAL A 185 -12.07 19.26 12.37
CA VAL A 185 -13.06 20.16 11.78
C VAL A 185 -14.26 19.38 11.22
N GLU A 186 -15.46 19.81 11.60
CA GLU A 186 -16.72 19.23 11.10
C GLU A 186 -16.88 19.43 9.59
N GLY A 187 -17.26 18.36 8.90
CA GLY A 187 -17.40 18.37 7.44
C GLY A 187 -18.64 19.14 6.97
N LEU A 188 -18.49 19.85 5.85
CA LEU A 188 -19.59 20.54 5.16
C LEU A 188 -20.71 19.58 4.67
N GLY A 189 -20.38 18.29 4.51
CA GLY A 189 -21.29 17.24 4.07
C GLY A 189 -22.09 16.56 5.18
N GLY A 190 -22.07 17.12 6.40
CA GLY A 190 -22.72 16.54 7.59
C GLY A 190 -21.89 15.39 8.18
N GLU A 191 -22.57 14.37 8.70
CA GLU A 191 -21.91 13.25 9.37
C GLU A 191 -20.91 12.51 8.46
N ARG A 192 -19.87 11.97 9.12
CA ARG A 192 -18.91 11.03 8.53
C ARG A 192 -19.61 9.78 7.97
N VAL A 193 -18.95 9.03 7.09
CA VAL A 193 -19.53 7.76 6.61
C VAL A 193 -19.57 6.70 7.73
N PRO A 194 -20.65 5.91 7.88
CA PRO A 194 -20.68 4.83 8.86
C PRO A 194 -19.58 3.78 8.65
N ARG A 195 -18.82 3.48 9.72
CA ARG A 195 -17.68 2.55 9.68
C ARG A 195 -18.12 1.11 9.42
N GLY A 196 -17.47 0.44 8.47
CA GLY A 196 -17.62 -0.99 8.23
C GLY A 196 -18.97 -1.43 7.67
N LYS A 197 -19.87 -0.50 7.33
CA LYS A 197 -21.22 -0.81 6.84
C LYS A 197 -21.30 -1.01 5.32
N PHE A 198 -20.39 -0.40 4.57
CA PHE A 198 -20.40 -0.44 3.11
C PHE A 198 -19.55 -1.59 2.55
N HIS A 199 -19.95 -2.07 1.38
CA HIS A 199 -19.24 -3.10 0.63
C HIS A 199 -18.37 -2.47 -0.44
N ILE A 200 -17.16 -3.02 -0.63
CA ILE A 200 -16.29 -2.63 -1.74
C ILE A 200 -16.88 -3.22 -3.01
N GLU A 201 -17.22 -2.36 -3.97
CA GLU A 201 -17.70 -2.71 -5.30
C GLU A 201 -16.67 -2.35 -6.37
N HIS A 202 -16.62 -3.17 -7.42
CA HIS A 202 -15.90 -2.81 -8.64
C HIS A 202 -16.83 -2.09 -9.61
N VAL A 203 -16.42 -0.91 -10.09
CA VAL A 203 -17.20 -0.16 -11.08
C VAL A 203 -17.25 -0.94 -12.40
N MET A 204 -16.09 -1.19 -13.00
CA MET A 204 -15.92 -2.25 -14.01
C MET A 204 -15.76 -3.58 -13.29
N PRO A 205 -16.68 -4.55 -13.45
CA PRO A 205 -16.65 -5.79 -12.70
C PRO A 205 -15.45 -6.67 -13.07
N ARG A 206 -15.07 -7.58 -12.18
CA ARG A 206 -14.00 -8.56 -12.47
C ARG A 206 -14.35 -9.50 -13.62
N ARG A 207 -15.64 -9.80 -13.81
CA ARG A 207 -16.18 -10.55 -14.97
C ARG A 207 -16.69 -9.57 -16.02
N TRP A 208 -15.81 -8.71 -16.52
CA TRP A 208 -16.17 -7.64 -17.46
C TRP A 208 -16.49 -8.18 -18.86
N GLN A 209 -15.91 -9.33 -19.26
CA GLN A 209 -16.01 -9.89 -20.61
C GLN A 209 -17.44 -9.99 -21.15
N SER A 210 -18.44 -10.23 -20.28
CA SER A 210 -19.83 -10.41 -20.70
C SER A 210 -20.52 -9.11 -21.12
N ASN A 211 -20.19 -7.99 -20.49
CA ASN A 211 -20.99 -6.75 -20.57
C ASN A 211 -20.14 -5.51 -20.88
N TRP A 212 -18.82 -5.66 -21.03
CA TRP A 212 -17.87 -4.58 -21.20
C TRP A 212 -16.92 -4.92 -22.35
N PRO A 213 -17.21 -4.45 -23.58
CA PRO A 213 -16.40 -4.79 -24.75
C PRO A 213 -14.96 -4.29 -24.58
N LEU A 214 -14.01 -5.09 -25.08
CA LEU A 214 -12.60 -4.72 -25.14
C LEU A 214 -12.38 -3.86 -26.39
N GLY A 215 -11.82 -2.67 -26.21
CA GLY A 215 -11.41 -1.84 -27.35
C GLY A 215 -10.27 -2.50 -28.11
N ALA A 216 -10.15 -2.23 -29.40
CA ALA A 216 -9.15 -2.87 -30.27
C ALA A 216 -7.69 -2.66 -29.80
N ASP A 217 -7.43 -1.55 -29.10
CA ASP A 217 -6.10 -1.13 -28.65
C ASP A 217 -5.77 -1.50 -27.19
N ILE A 218 -6.67 -2.21 -26.49
CA ILE A 218 -6.50 -2.49 -25.06
C ILE A 218 -6.23 -3.97 -24.82
N ASP A 219 -5.12 -4.26 -24.13
CA ASP A 219 -4.74 -5.60 -23.73
C ASP A 219 -5.66 -6.14 -22.60
N GLU A 220 -6.09 -7.39 -22.74
CA GLU A 220 -6.95 -8.07 -21.77
C GLU A 220 -6.28 -8.13 -20.39
N LEU A 221 -4.98 -8.44 -20.34
CA LEU A 221 -4.22 -8.52 -19.10
C LEU A 221 -4.07 -7.15 -18.42
N GLU A 222 -3.88 -6.09 -19.22
CA GLU A 222 -3.85 -4.73 -18.73
C GLU A 222 -5.18 -4.35 -18.06
N ARG A 223 -6.31 -4.66 -18.69
CA ARG A 223 -7.64 -4.45 -18.10
C ARG A 223 -7.81 -5.27 -16.83
N GLU A 224 -7.44 -6.55 -16.82
CA GLU A 224 -7.51 -7.38 -15.62
C GLU A 224 -6.72 -6.80 -14.45
N ARG A 225 -5.56 -6.21 -14.72
CA ARG A 225 -4.77 -5.50 -13.71
C ARG A 225 -5.49 -4.24 -13.23
N LEU A 226 -5.91 -3.38 -14.14
CA LEU A 226 -6.57 -2.10 -13.85
C LEU A 226 -7.87 -2.25 -13.08
N VAL A 227 -8.67 -3.29 -13.38
CA VAL A 227 -9.93 -3.57 -12.70
C VAL A 227 -9.73 -3.72 -11.19
N ASN A 228 -8.58 -4.17 -10.72
CA ASN A 228 -8.32 -4.36 -9.30
C ASN A 228 -7.63 -3.16 -8.62
N THR A 229 -7.37 -2.06 -9.35
CA THR A 229 -6.77 -0.82 -8.81
C THR A 229 -7.79 0.03 -8.07
N ILE A 230 -7.33 0.88 -7.15
CA ILE A 230 -8.21 1.71 -6.30
C ILE A 230 -9.15 2.62 -7.12
N GLY A 231 -8.71 3.09 -8.29
CA GLY A 231 -9.55 3.92 -9.16
C GLY A 231 -10.80 3.22 -9.67
N ASN A 232 -10.82 1.89 -9.73
CA ASN A 232 -12.00 1.12 -10.12
C ASN A 232 -12.85 0.64 -8.92
N LEU A 233 -12.47 0.97 -7.69
CA LEU A 233 -13.14 0.52 -6.49
C LEU A 233 -13.99 1.63 -5.88
N THR A 234 -15.16 1.25 -5.36
CA THR A 234 -16.07 2.16 -4.67
C THR A 234 -16.74 1.48 -3.48
N LEU A 235 -17.48 2.25 -2.68
CA LEU A 235 -18.32 1.77 -1.60
C LEU A 235 -19.79 1.80 -2.03
N LEU A 236 -20.53 0.74 -1.73
CA LEU A 236 -21.98 0.68 -1.91
C LEU A 236 -22.65 0.00 -0.71
N THR A 237 -23.94 0.29 -0.50
CA THR A 237 -24.75 -0.49 0.44
C THR A 237 -24.85 -1.94 -0.04
N ARG A 238 -25.11 -2.88 0.88
CA ARG A 238 -25.27 -4.30 0.54
C ARG A 238 -26.38 -4.52 -0.51
N ALA A 239 -27.51 -3.84 -0.36
CA ALA A 239 -28.64 -3.98 -1.28
C ALA A 239 -28.30 -3.45 -2.68
N LEU A 240 -27.66 -2.28 -2.76
CA LEU A 240 -27.27 -1.69 -4.05
C LEU A 240 -26.17 -2.51 -4.74
N ASN A 241 -25.19 -3.00 -3.98
CA ASN A 241 -24.14 -3.89 -4.48
C ASN A 241 -24.74 -5.15 -5.15
N SER A 242 -25.67 -5.83 -4.47
CA SER A 242 -26.37 -7.00 -5.02
C SER A 242 -27.17 -6.68 -6.27
N LYS A 243 -27.76 -5.47 -6.37
CA LYS A 243 -28.55 -5.03 -7.52
C LYS A 243 -27.70 -4.80 -8.77
N VAL A 244 -26.48 -4.25 -8.61
CA VAL A 244 -25.65 -3.83 -9.76
C VAL A 244 -24.57 -4.83 -10.15
N SER A 245 -23.92 -5.51 -9.19
CA SER A 245 -22.94 -6.59 -9.38
C SER A 245 -22.14 -6.54 -10.70
N ASN A 246 -22.32 -7.50 -11.62
CA ASN A 246 -21.61 -7.59 -12.90
C ASN A 246 -22.30 -6.86 -14.07
N ALA A 247 -23.23 -5.94 -13.81
CA ALA A 247 -23.96 -5.23 -14.85
C ALA A 247 -23.04 -4.31 -15.68
N ALA A 248 -23.53 -3.96 -16.88
CA ALA A 248 -22.90 -2.96 -17.75
C ALA A 248 -22.89 -1.57 -17.08
N TRP A 249 -22.02 -0.67 -17.56
CA TRP A 249 -21.90 0.68 -17.03
C TRP A 249 -23.23 1.44 -17.01
N GLY A 250 -24.02 1.40 -18.10
CA GLY A 250 -25.29 2.13 -18.17
C GLY A 250 -26.26 1.74 -17.04
N THR A 251 -26.38 0.45 -16.74
CA THR A 251 -27.22 -0.04 -15.63
C THR A 251 -26.66 0.39 -14.27
N LYS A 252 -25.34 0.28 -14.08
CA LYS A 252 -24.66 0.75 -12.85
C LYS A 252 -24.87 2.24 -12.63
N ARG A 253 -24.61 3.06 -13.65
CA ARG A 253 -24.78 4.52 -13.64
C ARG A 253 -26.18 4.93 -13.18
N ILE A 254 -27.23 4.37 -13.79
CA ILE A 254 -28.62 4.67 -13.43
C ILE A 254 -28.90 4.29 -11.97
N ALA A 255 -28.46 3.11 -11.54
CA ALA A 255 -28.70 2.66 -10.17
C ALA A 255 -27.94 3.49 -9.12
N LEU A 256 -26.71 3.91 -9.42
CA LEU A 256 -25.92 4.81 -8.59
C LEU A 256 -26.56 6.19 -8.52
N GLN A 257 -26.96 6.78 -9.65
CA GLN A 257 -27.65 8.08 -9.70
C GLN A 257 -28.96 8.09 -8.90
N ALA A 258 -29.70 6.97 -8.91
CA ALA A 258 -31.00 6.89 -8.27
C ALA A 258 -30.94 6.63 -6.75
N HIS A 259 -29.89 5.97 -6.25
CA HIS A 259 -29.91 5.40 -4.90
C HIS A 259 -28.64 5.62 -4.07
N ASP A 260 -27.54 6.06 -4.69
CA ASP A 260 -26.30 6.29 -3.96
C ASP A 260 -26.15 7.76 -3.53
N VAL A 261 -25.61 7.96 -2.32
CA VAL A 261 -25.46 9.27 -1.68
C VAL A 261 -24.02 9.56 -1.25
N LEU A 262 -23.07 8.69 -1.61
CA LEU A 262 -21.67 8.87 -1.25
C LEU A 262 -21.00 9.84 -2.21
N LYS A 263 -20.24 10.81 -1.68
CA LYS A 263 -19.49 11.78 -2.47
C LYS A 263 -18.48 11.09 -3.39
N LEU A 264 -17.92 9.98 -2.93
CA LEU A 264 -17.01 9.13 -3.69
C LEU A 264 -17.63 8.58 -5.00
N ASN A 265 -18.95 8.37 -5.01
CA ASN A 265 -19.71 7.96 -6.19
C ASN A 265 -20.24 9.14 -7.01
N VAL A 266 -20.53 10.28 -6.39
CA VAL A 266 -20.88 11.51 -7.11
C VAL A 266 -19.76 11.92 -8.06
N ASP A 267 -18.53 12.02 -7.55
CA ASP A 267 -17.38 12.41 -8.39
C ASP A 267 -17.08 11.38 -9.48
N LEU A 268 -17.30 10.10 -9.16
CA LEU A 268 -17.18 9.01 -10.13
C LEU A 268 -18.19 9.19 -11.26
N LEU A 269 -19.45 9.48 -10.95
CA LEU A 269 -20.49 9.70 -11.95
C LEU A 269 -20.19 10.91 -12.84
N VAL A 270 -19.68 11.99 -12.25
CA VAL A 270 -19.25 13.20 -12.98
C VAL A 270 -18.08 12.89 -13.92
N ALA A 271 -17.07 12.16 -13.45
CA ALA A 271 -15.90 11.80 -14.26
C ALA A 271 -16.21 10.74 -15.34
N ALA A 272 -17.15 9.85 -15.07
CA ALA A 272 -17.50 8.74 -15.95
C ALA A 272 -18.40 9.16 -17.12
N ASP A 273 -19.30 10.12 -16.94
CA ASP A 273 -20.30 10.48 -17.94
C ASP A 273 -20.98 9.24 -18.55
N ASP A 274 -20.91 9.01 -19.87
CA ASP A 274 -21.58 7.90 -20.56
C ASP A 274 -20.78 6.59 -20.66
N TYR A 275 -19.48 6.59 -20.32
CA TYR A 275 -18.64 5.39 -20.43
C TYR A 275 -17.57 5.32 -19.35
N TRP A 276 -17.25 4.10 -18.89
CA TRP A 276 -16.18 3.87 -17.93
C TRP A 276 -15.10 3.00 -18.56
N ASN A 277 -13.86 3.48 -18.62
CA ASN A 277 -12.74 2.83 -19.30
C ASN A 277 -11.44 2.93 -18.50
N GLU A 278 -10.38 2.36 -19.04
CA GLU A 278 -9.04 2.25 -18.46
C GLU A 278 -8.44 3.63 -18.14
N GLY A 279 -8.58 4.58 -19.08
CA GLY A 279 -8.12 5.95 -18.89
C GLY A 279 -8.79 6.61 -17.68
N LYS A 280 -10.11 6.43 -17.53
CA LYS A 280 -10.87 6.94 -16.38
C LYS A 280 -10.51 6.24 -15.06
N ILE A 281 -10.23 4.94 -15.10
CA ILE A 281 -9.71 4.19 -13.94
C ILE A 281 -8.35 4.76 -13.50
N ARG A 282 -7.44 5.03 -14.44
CA ARG A 282 -6.12 5.62 -14.14
C ARG A 282 -6.24 7.04 -13.60
N ALA A 283 -7.05 7.89 -14.23
CA ALA A 283 -7.29 9.26 -13.78
C ALA A 283 -7.89 9.29 -12.37
N ARG A 284 -8.89 8.44 -12.10
CA ARG A 284 -9.47 8.31 -10.75
C ARG A 284 -8.47 7.74 -9.75
N THR A 285 -7.60 6.81 -10.16
CA THR A 285 -6.52 6.31 -9.30
C THR A 285 -5.62 7.47 -8.85
N ALA A 286 -5.16 8.33 -9.77
CA ALA A 286 -4.35 9.50 -9.41
C ALA A 286 -5.07 10.43 -8.43
N SER A 287 -6.34 10.77 -8.71
CA SER A 287 -7.13 11.62 -7.81
C SER A 287 -7.34 11.03 -6.41
N LEU A 288 -7.54 9.71 -6.29
CA LEU A 288 -7.65 9.05 -4.97
C LEU A 288 -6.32 9.03 -4.22
N ILE A 289 -5.19 8.96 -4.94
CA ILE A 289 -3.86 9.07 -4.33
C ILE A 289 -3.66 10.48 -3.78
N ASP A 290 -4.01 11.52 -4.53
CA ASP A 290 -3.92 12.91 -4.05
C ASP A 290 -4.71 13.10 -2.75
N SER A 291 -5.97 12.63 -2.72
CA SER A 291 -6.77 12.64 -1.48
C SER A 291 -6.10 11.88 -0.33
N ALA A 292 -5.48 10.72 -0.60
CA ALA A 292 -4.79 9.96 0.44
C ALA A 292 -3.60 10.72 1.03
N LEU A 293 -2.84 11.44 0.21
CA LEU A 293 -1.70 12.23 0.66
C LEU A 293 -2.13 13.45 1.50
N GLU A 294 -3.28 14.05 1.18
CA GLU A 294 -3.89 15.12 1.98
C GLU A 294 -4.43 14.62 3.32
N ILE A 295 -5.05 13.42 3.35
CA ILE A 295 -5.61 12.82 4.57
C ILE A 295 -4.50 12.38 5.53
N TRP A 296 -3.42 11.84 4.98
CA TRP A 296 -2.27 11.33 5.72
C TRP A 296 -1.01 12.07 5.27
N PRO A 297 -0.78 13.33 5.69
CA PRO A 297 0.38 14.09 5.27
C PRO A 297 1.67 13.59 5.95
N VAL A 298 2.81 13.98 5.38
CA VAL A 298 4.13 13.93 6.02
C VAL A 298 4.57 15.36 6.36
N PRO A 299 5.58 15.54 7.24
CA PRO A 299 6.17 16.85 7.47
C PRO A 299 6.67 17.49 6.17
N GLU A 300 6.65 18.82 6.13
CA GLU A 300 7.14 19.56 4.96
C GLU A 300 8.62 19.19 4.68
N GLY A 301 8.92 18.93 3.40
CA GLY A 301 10.27 18.52 2.99
C GLY A 301 10.65 17.08 3.32
N HIS A 302 9.77 16.29 3.95
CA HIS A 302 10.05 14.90 4.27
C HIS A 302 10.39 14.08 3.01
N ARG A 303 11.47 13.30 3.11
CA ARG A 303 11.94 12.36 2.09
C ARG A 303 12.37 11.09 2.78
N SER A 304 11.90 9.95 2.30
CA SER A 304 12.38 8.69 2.82
C SER A 304 13.77 8.40 2.25
N ALA A 305 14.68 7.88 3.07
CA ALA A 305 15.97 7.38 2.59
C ALA A 305 15.78 6.13 1.69
N HIS A 306 14.69 5.38 1.89
CA HIS A 306 14.33 4.20 1.10
C HIS A 306 13.83 4.54 -0.31
N GLY A 307 13.00 5.57 -0.46
CA GLY A 307 12.47 6.00 -1.75
C GLY A 307 13.53 6.56 -2.71
N ALA A 308 14.68 7.00 -2.20
CA ALA A 308 15.83 7.39 -3.02
C ALA A 308 16.60 6.18 -3.58
N ALA A 309 16.78 5.12 -2.79
CA ALA A 309 17.47 3.90 -3.22
C ALA A 309 16.65 3.07 -4.22
N ASP A 310 15.31 3.04 -4.05
CA ASP A 310 14.39 2.26 -4.91
C ASP A 310 13.88 3.06 -6.13
N SER A 311 14.39 4.29 -6.33
CA SER A 311 14.04 5.15 -7.48
C SER A 311 14.73 4.77 -8.79
N ARG A 312 15.48 3.65 -8.82
CA ARG A 312 15.81 3.03 -10.11
C ARG A 312 14.46 2.62 -10.72
N PRO A 313 14.06 3.18 -11.87
CA PRO A 313 12.84 2.72 -12.51
C PRO A 313 12.96 1.20 -12.63
N ARG A 314 11.96 0.45 -12.15
CA ARG A 314 11.78 -0.96 -12.53
C ARG A 314 11.58 -0.97 -14.04
N GLN A 315 12.70 -0.93 -14.76
CA GLN A 315 12.77 -1.00 -16.20
C GLN A 315 12.03 -2.27 -16.56
N ARG A 316 11.11 -2.16 -17.51
CA ARG A 316 10.29 -3.29 -17.95
C ARG A 316 11.25 -4.27 -18.62
N ILE A 317 11.75 -5.25 -17.86
CA ILE A 317 12.78 -6.20 -18.31
C ILE A 317 12.29 -6.87 -19.60
N GLY A 318 13.02 -6.65 -20.69
CA GLY A 318 12.76 -7.18 -22.02
C GLY A 318 13.79 -8.24 -22.41
N LEU A 319 13.68 -8.75 -23.65
CA LEU A 319 14.65 -9.74 -24.13
C LEU A 319 16.06 -9.16 -24.30
N ALA A 320 16.18 -7.85 -24.54
CA ALA A 320 17.47 -7.16 -24.59
C ALA A 320 18.24 -7.27 -23.25
N ASP A 321 17.53 -7.22 -22.12
CA ASP A 321 18.13 -7.35 -20.80
C ASP A 321 18.61 -8.79 -20.55
N LEU A 322 17.86 -9.79 -21.02
CA LEU A 322 18.28 -11.20 -20.97
C LEU A 322 19.51 -11.47 -21.84
N ILE A 323 19.61 -10.80 -22.99
CA ILE A 323 20.79 -10.85 -23.86
C ILE A 323 21.99 -10.22 -23.16
N ALA A 324 21.81 -9.02 -22.60
CA ALA A 324 22.87 -8.32 -21.88
C ALA A 324 23.40 -9.11 -20.67
N ALA A 325 22.55 -9.87 -19.99
CA ALA A 325 22.92 -10.77 -18.90
C ALA A 325 23.54 -12.11 -19.35
N GLY A 326 23.68 -12.35 -20.65
CA GLY A 326 24.20 -13.62 -21.18
C GLY A 326 23.28 -14.82 -20.95
N LEU A 327 22.01 -14.58 -20.59
CA LEU A 327 21.00 -15.62 -20.39
C LEU A 327 20.34 -16.05 -21.69
N LEU A 328 20.50 -15.25 -22.75
CA LEU A 328 19.88 -15.44 -24.05
C LEU A 328 20.83 -14.99 -25.16
N GLU A 329 21.15 -15.89 -26.09
CA GLU A 329 22.04 -15.54 -27.22
C GLU A 329 21.23 -14.88 -28.36
N PRO A 330 21.73 -13.80 -28.97
CA PRO A 330 21.17 -13.26 -30.20
C PRO A 330 21.14 -14.30 -31.34
N GLY A 331 20.09 -14.27 -32.15
CA GLY A 331 19.89 -15.21 -33.25
C GLY A 331 19.29 -16.55 -32.82
N VAL A 332 19.01 -16.75 -31.54
CA VAL A 332 18.33 -17.97 -31.06
C VAL A 332 16.91 -18.05 -31.58
N THR A 333 16.56 -19.23 -32.07
CA THR A 333 15.20 -19.58 -32.47
C THR A 333 14.41 -20.08 -31.26
N VAL A 334 13.21 -19.55 -31.08
CA VAL A 334 12.23 -19.99 -30.09
C VAL A 334 10.96 -20.53 -30.75
N TYR A 335 10.31 -21.46 -30.06
CA TYR A 335 9.29 -22.34 -30.64
C TYR A 335 7.96 -22.20 -29.93
N ALA A 336 6.84 -22.24 -30.65
CA ALA A 336 5.53 -22.23 -30.02
C ALA A 336 5.30 -23.50 -29.18
N ARG A 337 4.79 -23.33 -27.95
CA ARG A 337 4.51 -24.43 -27.02
C ARG A 337 3.41 -25.39 -27.53
N ARG A 338 2.41 -24.88 -28.25
CA ARG A 338 1.31 -25.70 -28.78
C ARG A 338 1.72 -26.35 -30.11
N ARG A 339 1.56 -27.67 -30.22
CA ARG A 339 1.86 -28.43 -31.45
C ARG A 339 1.16 -27.90 -32.71
N ALA A 340 -0.03 -27.33 -32.56
CA ALA A 340 -0.78 -26.71 -33.65
C ALA A 340 -0.07 -25.52 -34.32
N HIS A 341 0.93 -24.94 -33.66
CA HIS A 341 1.77 -23.84 -34.16
C HIS A 341 3.26 -24.24 -34.22
N GLY A 342 3.58 -25.54 -34.12
CA GLY A 342 4.96 -26.03 -33.97
C GLY A 342 5.87 -25.72 -35.16
N ASP A 343 5.29 -25.45 -36.32
CA ASP A 343 6.01 -25.17 -37.57
C ASP A 343 6.35 -23.67 -37.74
N ARG A 344 5.84 -22.80 -36.85
CA ARG A 344 6.13 -21.35 -36.87
C ARG A 344 7.06 -20.99 -35.72
N ILE A 345 8.25 -20.51 -36.10
CA ILE A 345 9.34 -20.17 -35.19
C ILE A 345 9.54 -18.64 -35.12
N ALA A 346 10.09 -18.16 -34.02
CA ALA A 346 10.54 -16.77 -33.91
C ALA A 346 12.06 -16.72 -33.67
N THR A 347 12.75 -15.77 -34.28
CA THR A 347 14.18 -15.54 -34.06
C THR A 347 14.40 -14.31 -33.22
N ILE A 348 15.20 -14.41 -32.17
CA ILE A 348 15.52 -13.28 -31.30
C ILE A 348 16.61 -12.44 -31.95
N LEU A 349 16.35 -11.15 -32.12
CA LEU A 349 17.28 -10.20 -32.70
C LEU A 349 18.21 -9.61 -31.63
N PRO A 350 19.41 -9.09 -32.00
CA PRO A 350 20.37 -8.54 -31.05
C PRO A 350 19.85 -7.37 -30.21
N ASP A 351 18.84 -6.67 -30.69
CA ASP A 351 18.18 -5.55 -29.98
C ASP A 351 17.01 -5.99 -29.09
N GLY A 352 16.79 -7.30 -28.93
CA GLY A 352 15.71 -7.87 -28.12
C GLY A 352 14.35 -7.93 -28.81
N ARG A 353 14.24 -7.58 -30.08
CA ARG A 353 13.02 -7.81 -30.87
C ARG A 353 12.94 -9.25 -31.35
N LEU A 354 11.75 -9.69 -31.75
CA LEU A 354 11.54 -11.01 -32.35
C LEU A 354 11.19 -10.86 -33.82
N ASP A 355 11.81 -11.66 -34.68
CA ASP A 355 11.44 -11.84 -36.08
C ASP A 355 10.59 -13.11 -36.22
N VAL A 356 9.39 -12.95 -36.78
CA VAL A 356 8.53 -14.07 -37.20
C VAL A 356 8.22 -13.87 -38.68
N ASP A 357 8.66 -14.81 -39.52
CA ASP A 357 8.43 -14.80 -40.97
C ASP A 357 8.81 -13.47 -41.65
N GLY A 358 9.87 -12.80 -41.18
CA GLY A 358 10.36 -11.51 -41.70
C GLY A 358 9.67 -10.27 -41.13
N GLN A 359 8.75 -10.44 -40.16
CA GLN A 359 8.11 -9.34 -39.44
C GLN A 359 8.71 -9.20 -38.03
N GLN A 360 9.10 -7.97 -37.67
CA GLN A 360 9.72 -7.67 -36.38
C GLN A 360 8.70 -7.21 -35.33
N PHE A 361 8.87 -7.66 -34.09
CA PHE A 361 8.00 -7.37 -32.96
C PHE A 361 8.81 -6.92 -31.75
N ASP A 362 8.34 -5.84 -31.11
CA ASP A 362 8.99 -5.28 -29.91
C ASP A 362 8.75 -6.10 -28.64
N THR A 363 7.84 -7.07 -28.68
CA THR A 363 7.50 -7.89 -27.51
C THR A 363 7.27 -9.35 -27.88
N PRO A 364 7.60 -10.30 -26.98
CA PRO A 364 7.26 -11.72 -27.15
C PRO A 364 5.77 -11.93 -27.40
N SER A 365 4.89 -11.19 -26.71
CA SER A 365 3.44 -11.34 -26.86
C SER A 365 2.95 -10.87 -28.24
N GLY A 366 3.57 -9.83 -28.82
CA GLY A 366 3.29 -9.40 -30.19
C GLY A 366 3.65 -10.47 -31.22
N ALA A 367 4.84 -11.07 -31.07
CA ALA A 367 5.28 -12.18 -31.91
C ALA A 367 4.38 -13.42 -31.76
N ALA A 368 4.01 -13.80 -30.53
CA ALA A 368 3.12 -14.92 -30.26
C ALA A 368 1.73 -14.72 -30.90
N ARG A 369 1.19 -13.50 -30.84
CA ARG A 369 -0.09 -13.14 -31.49
C ARG A 369 -0.01 -13.28 -33.01
N SER A 370 1.12 -12.90 -33.62
CA SER A 370 1.32 -13.08 -35.06
C SER A 370 1.31 -14.55 -35.49
N ILE A 371 1.70 -15.45 -34.58
CA ILE A 371 1.74 -16.91 -34.79
C ILE A 371 0.38 -17.55 -34.58
N SER A 372 -0.28 -17.26 -33.46
CA SER A 372 -1.53 -17.91 -33.05
C SER A 372 -2.80 -17.28 -33.62
N GLY A 373 -2.72 -16.02 -34.08
CA GLY A 373 -3.86 -15.22 -34.51
C GLY A 373 -4.70 -14.64 -33.34
N HIS A 374 -4.34 -14.95 -32.10
CA HIS A 374 -5.04 -14.51 -30.87
C HIS A 374 -4.04 -13.99 -29.83
N SER A 375 -4.51 -13.26 -28.81
CA SER A 375 -3.60 -12.79 -27.75
C SER A 375 -3.03 -13.99 -26.98
N GLU A 376 -1.70 -14.08 -26.89
CA GLU A 376 -0.98 -15.15 -26.19
C GLU A 376 0.13 -14.52 -25.34
N ASN A 377 0.39 -15.09 -24.15
CA ASN A 377 1.50 -14.64 -23.30
C ASN A 377 2.81 -15.13 -23.90
N GLY A 378 3.53 -14.24 -24.59
CA GLY A 378 4.76 -14.57 -25.31
C GLY A 378 5.86 -15.20 -24.45
N TRP A 379 5.94 -14.83 -23.17
CA TRP A 379 6.93 -15.37 -22.24
C TRP A 379 6.73 -16.85 -21.96
N TRP A 380 5.46 -17.29 -21.92
CA TRP A 380 5.09 -18.70 -21.72
C TRP A 380 4.87 -19.45 -23.04
N PHE A 381 4.55 -18.72 -24.10
CA PHE A 381 4.25 -19.25 -25.42
C PHE A 381 5.50 -19.82 -26.09
N PHE A 382 6.63 -19.16 -25.93
CA PHE A 382 7.89 -19.54 -26.58
C PHE A 382 8.74 -20.46 -25.71
N LEU A 383 9.12 -21.60 -26.28
CA LEU A 383 10.08 -22.57 -25.77
C LEU A 383 11.46 -22.30 -26.33
N LEU A 384 12.51 -22.54 -25.53
CA LEU A 384 13.90 -22.34 -25.95
C LEU A 384 14.42 -23.43 -26.89
N SER A 385 13.79 -24.61 -26.89
CA SER A 385 14.11 -25.69 -27.83
C SER A 385 12.91 -26.61 -28.06
N PRO A 386 12.86 -27.31 -29.21
CA PRO A 386 11.78 -28.25 -29.50
C PRO A 386 11.76 -29.39 -28.50
N GLY A 387 10.62 -29.62 -27.84
CA GLY A 387 10.46 -30.70 -26.86
C GLY A 387 10.92 -30.37 -25.44
N SER A 388 11.53 -29.20 -25.21
CA SER A 388 11.80 -28.70 -23.86
C SER A 388 10.55 -28.12 -23.21
N ARG A 389 10.51 -28.11 -21.87
CA ARG A 389 9.52 -27.35 -21.09
C ARG A 389 10.00 -25.94 -20.72
N ARG A 390 11.28 -25.62 -20.96
CA ARG A 390 11.86 -24.30 -20.66
C ARG A 390 11.39 -23.25 -21.66
N THR A 391 11.04 -22.10 -21.13
CA THR A 391 10.41 -20.96 -21.77
C THR A 391 11.21 -19.69 -21.58
N LEU A 392 10.80 -18.62 -22.26
CA LEU A 392 11.33 -17.28 -21.98
C LEU A 392 11.02 -16.84 -20.54
N SER A 393 9.89 -17.26 -19.96
CA SER A 393 9.56 -16.99 -18.55
C SER A 393 10.59 -17.58 -17.58
N ASP A 394 11.13 -18.77 -17.88
CA ASP A 394 12.14 -19.39 -17.02
C ASP A 394 13.48 -18.62 -17.07
N LEU A 395 13.80 -17.97 -18.19
CA LEU A 395 14.97 -17.08 -18.29
C LEU A 395 14.74 -15.76 -17.56
N PHE A 396 13.51 -15.24 -17.62
CA PHE A 396 13.14 -14.05 -16.86
C PHE A 396 13.27 -14.29 -15.35
N GLU A 397 12.81 -15.44 -14.84
CA GLU A 397 12.96 -15.81 -13.43
C GLU A 397 14.45 -15.93 -13.05
N ALA A 398 15.26 -16.59 -13.89
CA ALA A 398 16.71 -16.68 -13.67
C ALA A 398 17.42 -15.31 -13.65
N TYR A 399 16.99 -14.37 -14.50
CA TYR A 399 17.50 -13.00 -14.50
C TYR A 399 17.17 -12.26 -13.20
N VAL A 400 15.94 -12.40 -12.70
CA VAL A 400 15.52 -11.80 -11.43
C VAL A 400 16.34 -12.36 -10.28
N ASP A 401 16.60 -13.67 -10.25
CA ASP A 401 17.40 -14.32 -9.22
C ASP A 401 18.88 -13.89 -9.28
N GLN A 402 19.48 -13.78 -10.48
CA GLN A 402 20.86 -13.30 -10.64
C GLN A 402 21.03 -11.83 -10.20
N THR A 403 20.06 -10.99 -10.56
CA THR A 403 20.09 -9.57 -10.20
C THR A 403 19.88 -9.40 -8.69
N ALA A 404 19.07 -10.24 -8.06
CA ALA A 404 18.88 -10.23 -6.60
C ALA A 404 20.16 -10.66 -5.85
N ALA A 405 20.87 -11.68 -6.33
CA ALA A 405 22.12 -12.14 -5.71
C ALA A 405 23.28 -11.12 -5.83
N GLN A 406 23.37 -10.38 -6.94
CA GLN A 406 24.39 -9.34 -7.13
C GLN A 406 24.19 -8.11 -6.23
N VAL A 407 22.96 -7.87 -5.75
CA VAL A 407 22.66 -6.77 -4.83
C VAL A 407 23.04 -7.13 -3.38
N ASP A 408 23.05 -8.41 -3.04
CA ASP A 408 23.46 -8.90 -1.71
C ASP A 408 24.99 -9.06 -1.56
N GLU A 409 25.76 -8.96 -2.65
CA GLU A 409 27.23 -9.12 -2.69
C GLU A 409 28.01 -7.81 -2.95
N GLU A 410 27.42 -6.62 -2.78
CA GLU A 410 28.24 -5.39 -2.69
C GLU A 410 28.96 -5.38 -1.32
N PRO A 411 30.31 -5.42 -1.29
CA PRO A 411 31.04 -5.41 -0.03
C PRO A 411 30.84 -4.05 0.65
N GLY A 412 30.40 -4.09 1.91
CA GLY A 412 30.42 -2.93 2.78
C GLY A 412 31.84 -2.38 2.86
N ASP A 413 31.96 -1.06 2.77
CA ASP A 413 33.19 -0.30 2.96
C ASP A 413 34.03 -0.92 4.09
N GLU A 414 35.19 -1.49 3.73
CA GLU A 414 36.19 -1.91 4.69
C GLU A 414 36.79 -0.64 5.32
N ASP A 415 36.65 -0.55 6.64
CA ASP A 415 37.27 0.46 7.49
C ASP A 415 38.80 0.45 7.30
N ASP A 416 39.37 1.59 6.89
CA ASP A 416 40.79 1.90 7.02
C ASP A 416 41.13 2.10 8.52
N GLU A 417 41.43 1.02 9.23
CA GLU A 417 42.26 1.05 10.44
C GLU A 417 43.63 0.43 10.10
N GLU A 418 44.58 1.28 9.69
CA GLU A 418 46.01 0.90 9.63
C GLU A 418 46.63 1.04 11.02
N ASP A 419 47.09 -0.09 11.53
CA ASP A 419 47.75 -0.34 12.81
C ASP A 419 49.06 0.44 13.03
N ASP A 420 49.22 0.95 14.24
CA ASP A 420 50.48 1.35 14.85
C ASP A 420 51.40 0.12 15.02
N GLU A 421 52.41 -0.03 14.16
CA GLU A 421 53.53 -0.94 14.38
C GLU A 421 54.58 -0.29 15.32
N ALA A 422 54.67 -0.80 16.56
CA ALA A 422 55.93 -0.86 17.29
C ALA A 422 55.96 -2.14 18.13
N PRO A 423 57.02 -2.96 18.01
CA PRO A 423 58.04 -2.84 19.03
C PRO A 423 59.51 -3.11 18.62
N ALA A 424 60.38 -2.53 19.46
CA ALA A 424 61.71 -2.97 19.90
C ALA A 424 62.96 -2.67 19.03
N LEU A 425 63.82 -1.78 19.55
CA LEU A 425 65.12 -2.13 20.18
C LEU A 425 66.00 -0.87 20.42
N ALA A 426 66.28 -0.57 21.70
CA ALA A 426 67.58 -0.18 22.28
C ALA A 426 67.40 0.32 23.73
#